data_AF-A0AAE6QCX0-F1
#
_entry.id   AF-A0AAE6QCX0-F1
#
_cell.length_a   1.000
_cell.length_b   1.000
_cell.length_c   1.000
_cell.angle_alpha   90.00
_cell.angle_beta   90.00
_cell.angle_gamma   90.00
#
_symmetry.space_group_name_H-M   'P 1'
#
loop_
_entity.id
_entity.type
_entity.pdbx_description
1 polymer ?
#
loop_
_entity_poly.entity_id
_entity_poly.type
_entity_poly.pdbx_seq_one_letter_code
_entity_poly.pdbx_strand_id
1 'polypeptide(L)'
;MDRNDLNYEIVDYLVERIYFYVGFGRKAFETLSLITRVSWDLGLDGDDASDFMEDFFEHFGVDPGDYDHYRYFKPEGTDIFVFFRSKDRRAKTVMTLGMLYKAAQTKAWDCEALENINFSTLPLYNRTDEIPIEGFSINTR
;
A
#
# COMPACT_ATOMS: atom_id res chain seq x y z
N MET A 1 2.93 -15.33 -9.20
CA MET A 1 2.81 -14.30 -10.25
C MET A 1 4.23 -13.83 -10.52
N ASP A 2 4.69 -13.94 -11.78
CA ASP A 2 5.97 -13.33 -12.15
C ASP A 2 5.79 -11.81 -12.15
N ARG A 3 6.83 -11.06 -11.82
CA ARG A 3 6.81 -9.59 -11.81
C ARG A 3 6.47 -9.02 -13.19
N ASN A 4 6.88 -9.70 -14.26
CA ASN A 4 6.58 -9.29 -15.63
C ASN A 4 5.08 -9.35 -15.96
N ASP A 5 4.26 -9.99 -15.11
CA ASP A 5 2.81 -10.06 -15.24
C ASP A 5 2.08 -9.00 -14.41
N LEU A 6 2.80 -8.10 -13.72
CA LEU A 6 2.19 -7.04 -12.94
C LEU A 6 1.65 -5.94 -13.85
N ASN A 7 0.44 -5.48 -13.55
CA ASN A 7 -0.09 -4.26 -14.13
C ASN A 7 0.58 -3.06 -13.44
N TYR A 8 1.60 -2.51 -14.08
CA TYR A 8 2.35 -1.38 -13.55
C TYR A 8 1.52 -0.09 -13.45
N GLU A 9 0.44 0.08 -14.21
CA GLU A 9 -0.48 1.21 -14.00
C GLU A 9 -1.08 1.20 -12.59
N ILE A 10 -1.45 0.01 -12.09
CA ILE A 10 -1.98 -0.16 -10.73
C ILE A 10 -0.85 0.01 -9.71
N VAL A 11 0.28 -0.66 -9.95
CA VAL A 11 1.40 -0.66 -9.00
C VAL A 11 1.96 0.75 -8.82
N ASP A 12 2.14 1.48 -9.92
CA ASP A 12 2.70 2.83 -9.93
C ASP A 12 1.75 3.78 -9.21
N TYR A 13 0.45 3.75 -9.52
CA TYR A 13 -0.55 4.55 -8.81
C TYR A 13 -0.53 4.30 -7.30
N LEU A 14 -0.50 3.02 -6.88
CA LEU A 14 -0.47 2.70 -5.45
C LEU A 14 0.77 3.28 -4.78
N VAL A 15 1.93 3.15 -5.42
CA VAL A 15 3.20 3.64 -4.88
C VAL A 15 3.23 5.17 -4.83
N GLU A 16 2.83 5.85 -5.90
CA GLU A 16 2.74 7.31 -5.98
C GLU A 16 1.75 7.89 -4.96
N ARG A 17 0.55 7.32 -4.88
CA ARG A 17 -0.51 7.85 -4.01
C ARG A 17 -0.19 7.62 -2.55
N ILE A 18 0.33 6.45 -2.17
CA ILE A 18 0.78 6.23 -0.78
C ILE A 18 1.95 7.17 -0.45
N TYR A 19 2.90 7.37 -1.38
CA TYR A 19 3.99 8.31 -1.16
C TYR A 19 3.50 9.75 -0.99
N PHE A 20 2.48 10.16 -1.73
CA PHE A 20 1.86 11.48 -1.57
C PHE A 20 1.32 11.71 -0.16
N TYR A 21 0.64 10.72 0.44
CA TYR A 21 0.05 10.86 1.78
C TYR A 21 1.07 10.84 2.91
N VAL A 22 2.00 9.88 2.90
CA VAL A 22 2.88 9.65 4.06
C VAL A 22 4.36 9.81 3.78
N GLY A 23 4.74 9.81 2.50
CA GLY A 23 6.13 9.65 2.09
C GLY A 23 6.72 8.32 2.54
N PHE A 24 7.88 7.95 2.00
CA PHE A 24 8.71 6.90 2.58
C PHE A 24 10.15 7.00 2.09
N GLY A 25 11.09 6.55 2.93
CA GLY A 25 12.52 6.69 2.66
C GLY A 25 13.01 5.77 1.53
N ARG A 26 14.16 6.11 0.94
CA ARG A 26 14.77 5.40 -0.20
C ARG A 26 14.84 3.88 -0.07
N LYS A 27 15.11 3.39 1.14
CA LYS A 27 15.22 1.94 1.42
C LYS A 27 13.90 1.19 1.25
N ALA A 28 12.75 1.86 1.39
CA ALA A 28 11.45 1.22 1.20
C ALA A 28 11.35 0.63 -0.23
N PHE A 29 11.76 1.38 -1.25
CA PHE A 29 11.70 0.97 -2.66
C PHE A 29 12.55 -0.25 -3.00
N GLU A 30 13.67 -0.46 -2.32
CA GLU A 30 14.53 -1.64 -2.51
C GLU A 30 13.84 -2.94 -2.04
N THR A 31 12.80 -2.83 -1.22
CA THR A 31 12.10 -3.96 -0.59
C THR A 31 10.59 -3.95 -0.80
N LEU A 32 10.07 -3.00 -1.58
CA LEU A 32 8.67 -2.92 -1.95
C LEU A 32 8.28 -4.18 -2.70
N SER A 33 7.29 -4.90 -2.18
CA SER A 33 6.75 -6.14 -2.75
C SER A 33 5.25 -6.20 -2.47
N LEU A 34 4.55 -7.17 -3.06
CA LEU A 34 3.11 -7.32 -2.81
C LEU A 34 2.80 -7.70 -1.36
N ILE A 35 3.76 -8.23 -0.59
CA ILE A 35 3.58 -8.49 0.85
C ILE A 35 3.85 -7.26 1.73
N THR A 36 4.32 -6.15 1.17
CA THR A 36 4.61 -4.93 1.94
C THR A 36 3.34 -4.47 2.63
N ARG A 37 3.43 -4.26 3.94
CA ARG A 37 2.31 -3.93 4.81
C ARG A 37 2.11 -2.43 4.83
N VAL A 38 0.91 -2.00 4.42
CA VAL A 38 0.60 -0.60 4.13
C VAL A 38 0.88 0.32 5.32
N SER A 39 0.26 0.07 6.48
CA SER A 39 0.55 0.88 7.67
C SER A 39 1.91 0.52 8.33
N TRP A 40 2.34 -0.75 8.31
CA TRP A 40 3.44 -1.19 9.20
C TRP A 40 4.82 -0.87 8.61
N ASP A 41 4.92 -0.96 7.29
CA ASP A 41 6.16 -0.77 6.54
C ASP A 41 6.21 0.60 5.86
N LEU A 42 5.05 1.16 5.43
CA LEU A 42 4.98 2.46 4.75
C LEU A 42 4.42 3.59 5.63
N GLY A 43 3.73 3.28 6.72
CA GLY A 43 3.23 4.29 7.67
C GLY A 43 1.86 4.91 7.33
N LEU A 44 1.19 4.43 6.29
CA LEU A 44 -0.17 4.86 5.90
C LEU A 44 -1.22 4.26 6.83
N ASP A 45 -1.74 5.05 7.77
CA ASP A 45 -2.73 4.66 8.79
C ASP A 45 -3.62 5.86 9.11
N GLY A 46 -4.68 5.67 9.91
CA GLY A 46 -5.52 6.78 10.38
C GLY A 46 -6.23 7.54 9.27
N ASP A 47 -6.28 8.87 9.40
CA ASP A 47 -7.01 9.73 8.46
C ASP A 47 -6.33 9.70 7.07
N ASP A 48 -4.99 9.63 7.01
CA ASP A 48 -4.24 9.46 5.76
C ASP A 48 -4.67 8.18 5.01
N ALA A 49 -4.89 7.08 5.73
CA ALA A 49 -5.38 5.84 5.15
C ALA A 49 -6.87 5.92 4.77
N SER A 50 -7.67 6.70 5.49
CA SER A 50 -9.08 6.91 5.15
C SER A 50 -9.19 7.61 3.80
N ASP A 51 -8.50 8.74 3.65
CA ASP A 51 -8.50 9.54 2.41
C ASP A 51 -7.91 8.74 1.24
N PHE A 52 -6.80 8.02 1.47
CA PHE A 52 -6.23 7.14 0.45
C PHE A 52 -7.21 6.07 -0.03
N MET A 53 -7.96 5.44 0.89
CA MET A 53 -8.88 4.38 0.52
C MET A 53 -10.09 4.90 -0.25
N GLU A 54 -10.59 6.09 0.09
CA GLU A 54 -11.64 6.78 -0.68
C GLU A 54 -11.20 7.02 -2.13
N ASP A 55 -10.03 7.64 -2.29
CA ASP A 55 -9.43 7.88 -3.61
C ASP A 55 -9.17 6.59 -4.39
N PHE A 56 -8.69 5.54 -3.71
CA PHE A 56 -8.42 4.25 -4.31
C PHE A 56 -9.70 3.61 -4.85
N PHE A 57 -10.77 3.62 -4.06
CA PHE A 57 -12.06 3.07 -4.48
C PHE A 57 -12.62 3.85 -5.67
N GLU A 58 -12.56 5.19 -5.63
CA GLU A 58 -13.01 6.03 -6.73
C GLU A 58 -12.18 5.84 -8.00
N HIS A 59 -10.85 5.96 -7.89
CA HIS A 59 -9.93 5.92 -9.04
C HIS A 59 -10.02 4.60 -9.80
N PHE A 60 -10.08 3.47 -9.08
CA PHE A 60 -10.18 2.18 -9.71
C PHE A 60 -11.62 1.70 -9.92
N GLY A 61 -12.64 2.37 -9.38
CA GLY A 61 -14.02 1.89 -9.42
C GLY A 61 -14.16 0.53 -8.72
N VAL A 62 -13.52 0.37 -7.56
CA VAL A 62 -13.59 -0.85 -6.75
C VAL A 62 -14.85 -0.78 -5.89
N ASP A 63 -15.71 -1.79 -5.98
CA ASP A 63 -16.84 -1.93 -5.05
C ASP A 63 -16.29 -2.20 -3.63
N PRO A 64 -16.59 -1.33 -2.64
CA PRO A 64 -16.09 -1.49 -1.27
C PRO A 64 -16.57 -2.76 -0.58
N GLY A 65 -17.66 -3.40 -1.03
CA GLY A 65 -18.10 -4.70 -0.50
C GLY A 65 -18.20 -4.74 1.03
N ASP A 66 -17.41 -5.62 1.66
CA ASP A 66 -17.33 -5.80 3.12
C ASP A 66 -16.16 -5.05 3.77
N TYR A 67 -15.57 -4.07 3.08
CA TYR A 67 -14.49 -3.24 3.60
C TYR A 67 -14.91 -2.51 4.88
N ASP A 68 -14.13 -2.71 5.93
CA ASP A 68 -14.20 -1.95 7.17
C ASP A 68 -12.83 -1.30 7.42
N HIS A 69 -12.79 0.03 7.43
CA HIS A 69 -11.55 0.78 7.67
C HIS A 69 -10.89 0.37 8.99
N TYR A 70 -11.69 0.19 10.05
CA TYR A 70 -11.16 -0.12 11.39
C TYR A 70 -10.63 -1.56 11.53
N ARG A 71 -10.89 -2.41 10.53
CA ARG A 71 -10.28 -3.73 10.42
C ARG A 71 -8.78 -3.63 10.15
N TYR A 72 -8.39 -2.68 9.30
CA TYR A 72 -7.03 -2.57 8.75
C TYR A 72 -6.23 -1.39 9.30
N PHE A 73 -6.91 -0.35 9.76
CA PHE A 73 -6.33 0.89 10.25
C PHE A 73 -6.91 1.24 11.62
N LYS A 74 -6.13 1.89 12.47
CA LYS A 74 -6.68 2.40 13.75
C LYS A 74 -7.26 3.79 13.55
N PRO A 75 -8.35 4.14 14.26
CA PRO A 75 -8.84 5.51 14.28
C PRO A 75 -7.73 6.45 14.77
N GLU A 76 -7.54 7.57 14.08
CA GLU A 76 -6.68 8.63 14.58
C GLU A 76 -7.41 9.50 15.61
N GLY A 77 -6.68 9.85 16.67
CA GLY A 77 -6.97 10.94 17.59
C GLY A 77 -5.78 11.89 17.58
N THR A 78 -6.08 13.18 17.74
CA THR A 78 -5.22 14.37 17.57
C THR A 78 -3.73 14.14 17.80
N ASP A 79 -2.92 13.96 16.75
CA ASP A 79 -1.47 13.98 16.95
C ASP A 79 -0.63 14.51 15.78
N ILE A 80 0.20 15.50 16.12
CA ILE A 80 1.06 16.34 15.27
C ILE A 80 2.43 15.71 14.99
N PHE A 81 2.64 14.46 15.39
CA PHE A 81 3.92 13.75 15.33
C PHE A 81 3.94 12.59 14.33
N VAL A 82 3.44 12.82 13.11
CA VAL A 82 3.42 11.84 12.00
C VAL A 82 4.76 11.09 11.82
N PHE A 83 5.88 11.77 12.02
CA PHE A 83 7.23 11.17 11.87
C PHE A 83 7.73 10.36 13.09
N PHE A 84 7.05 10.43 14.24
CA PHE A 84 7.38 9.67 15.46
C PHE A 84 6.28 8.67 15.86
N ARG A 85 5.35 8.36 14.94
CA ARG A 85 4.21 7.46 15.16
C ARG A 85 4.67 6.13 15.80
N SER A 86 4.10 5.79 16.97
CA SER A 86 4.46 4.58 17.73
C SER A 86 3.92 3.31 17.07
N LYS A 87 4.61 2.17 17.27
CA LYS A 87 4.19 0.85 16.77
C LYS A 87 2.84 0.38 17.33
N ASP A 88 2.36 0.98 18.41
CA ASP A 88 1.11 0.61 19.07
C ASP A 88 -0.14 1.13 18.32
N ARG A 89 0.02 1.95 17.28
CA ARG A 89 -1.08 2.48 16.47
C ARG A 89 -1.55 1.56 15.33
N ARG A 90 -1.06 0.33 15.27
CA ARG A 90 -1.36 -0.64 14.20
C ARG A 90 -2.63 -1.44 14.48
N ALA A 91 -3.52 -1.61 13.49
CA ALA A 91 -4.72 -2.44 13.60
C ALA A 91 -4.38 -3.94 13.74
N LYS A 92 -5.40 -4.78 14.01
CA LYS A 92 -5.16 -6.21 14.24
C LYS A 92 -4.93 -6.97 12.92
N THR A 93 -5.65 -6.60 11.86
CA THR A 93 -5.50 -7.21 10.54
C THR A 93 -4.57 -6.37 9.69
N VAL A 94 -3.66 -7.03 8.97
CA VAL A 94 -2.64 -6.37 8.17
C VAL A 94 -3.15 -6.23 6.73
N MET A 95 -3.21 -4.99 6.23
CA MET A 95 -3.37 -4.75 4.80
C MET A 95 -2.01 -4.74 4.10
N THR A 96 -1.93 -5.41 2.95
CA THR A 96 -0.74 -5.44 2.09
C THR A 96 -0.99 -4.74 0.75
N LEU A 97 0.09 -4.31 0.08
CA LEU A 97 0.00 -3.78 -1.29
C LEU A 97 -0.64 -4.77 -2.26
N GLY A 98 -0.43 -6.08 -2.04
CA GLY A 98 -1.04 -7.15 -2.81
C GLY A 98 -2.56 -7.14 -2.75
N MET A 99 -3.14 -6.85 -1.58
CA MET A 99 -4.59 -6.76 -1.42
C MET A 99 -5.17 -5.60 -2.23
N LEU A 100 -4.55 -4.42 -2.14
CA LEU A 100 -4.92 -3.25 -2.94
C LEU A 100 -4.79 -3.54 -4.44
N TYR A 101 -3.66 -4.11 -4.85
CA TYR A 101 -3.43 -4.50 -6.24
C TYR A 101 -4.51 -5.48 -6.74
N LYS A 102 -4.83 -6.50 -5.93
CA LYS A 102 -5.84 -7.49 -6.31
C LYS A 102 -7.23 -6.88 -6.39
N ALA A 103 -7.62 -6.07 -5.42
CA ALA A 103 -8.90 -5.39 -5.41
C ALA A 103 -9.06 -4.46 -6.63
N ALA A 104 -8.02 -3.72 -7.00
CA ALA A 104 -8.01 -2.87 -8.20
C ALA A 104 -8.15 -3.69 -9.50
N GLN A 105 -7.55 -4.88 -9.56
CA GLN A 105 -7.72 -5.79 -10.70
C GLN A 105 -9.14 -6.38 -10.78
N THR A 106 -9.70 -6.80 -9.64
CA THR A 106 -11.02 -7.46 -9.59
C THR A 106 -12.18 -6.48 -9.51
N LYS A 107 -11.91 -5.19 -9.28
CA LYS A 107 -12.92 -4.13 -9.09
C LYS A 107 -13.86 -4.40 -7.92
N ALA A 108 -13.40 -5.15 -6.92
CA ALA A 108 -14.20 -5.53 -5.75
C ALA A 108 -13.30 -5.78 -4.55
N TRP A 109 -13.80 -5.40 -3.37
CA TRP A 109 -13.21 -5.71 -2.08
C TRP A 109 -13.98 -6.81 -1.37
N ASP A 110 -13.29 -7.91 -1.08
CA ASP A 110 -13.79 -9.05 -0.31
C ASP A 110 -12.69 -9.42 0.71
N CYS A 111 -12.95 -9.17 2.00
CA CYS A 111 -11.94 -9.32 3.04
C CYS A 111 -11.44 -10.77 3.13
N GLU A 112 -12.33 -11.76 3.07
CA GLU A 112 -11.93 -13.17 3.16
C GLU A 112 -11.08 -13.58 1.95
N ALA A 113 -11.50 -13.21 0.75
CA ALA A 113 -10.78 -13.56 -0.46
C ALA A 113 -9.40 -12.90 -0.50
N LEU A 114 -9.29 -11.62 -0.14
CA LEU A 114 -8.05 -10.85 -0.19
C LEU A 114 -7.05 -11.26 0.89
N GLU A 115 -7.50 -11.50 2.13
CA GLU A 115 -6.63 -11.86 3.26
C GLU A 115 -6.00 -13.25 3.13
N ASN A 116 -6.65 -14.16 2.39
CA ASN A 116 -6.16 -15.52 2.17
C ASN A 116 -5.23 -15.67 0.96
N ILE A 117 -4.90 -14.58 0.26
CA ILE A 117 -4.01 -14.63 -0.92
C ILE A 117 -2.55 -14.69 -0.47
N ASN A 118 -1.81 -15.64 -1.03
CA ASN A 118 -0.36 -15.69 -0.92
C ASN A 118 0.28 -14.78 -1.97
N PHE A 119 0.75 -13.62 -1.54
CA PHE A 119 1.42 -12.65 -2.40
C PHE A 119 2.92 -12.92 -2.57
N SER A 120 3.46 -12.45 -3.69
CA SER A 120 4.90 -12.58 -4.01
C SER A 120 5.75 -11.66 -3.14
N THR A 121 6.91 -12.16 -2.72
CA THR A 121 7.94 -11.40 -2.01
C THR A 121 8.95 -10.74 -2.94
N LEU A 122 8.82 -10.94 -4.26
CA LEU A 122 9.70 -10.34 -5.24
C LEU A 122 9.57 -8.80 -5.21
N PRO A 123 10.67 -8.06 -5.34
CA PRO A 123 10.63 -6.62 -5.49
C PRO A 123 9.74 -6.19 -6.65
N LEU A 124 8.94 -5.12 -6.47
CA LEU A 124 8.09 -4.53 -7.51
C LEU A 124 8.94 -3.88 -8.61
N TYR A 125 10.07 -3.27 -8.22
CA TYR A 125 11.00 -2.57 -9.10
C TYR A 125 12.41 -3.12 -8.91
N ASN A 126 13.19 -3.21 -10.00
CA ASN A 126 14.60 -3.61 -9.92
C ASN A 126 15.56 -2.55 -10.45
N ARG A 127 15.06 -1.58 -11.21
CA ARG A 127 15.88 -0.52 -11.79
C ARG A 127 15.34 0.84 -11.36
N THR A 128 16.25 1.79 -11.23
CA THR A 128 15.92 3.16 -10.80
C THR A 128 14.95 3.84 -11.77
N ASP A 129 15.07 3.58 -13.07
CA ASP A 129 14.22 4.15 -14.12
C ASP A 129 12.81 3.55 -14.16
N GLU A 130 12.52 2.52 -13.37
CA GLU A 130 11.19 1.93 -13.22
C GLU A 130 10.40 2.53 -12.05
N ILE A 131 11.06 3.33 -11.19
CA ILE A 131 10.40 3.89 -10.01
C ILE A 131 9.53 5.08 -10.45
N PRO A 132 8.23 5.10 -10.13
CA PRO A 132 7.32 6.15 -10.58
C PRO A 132 7.50 7.49 -9.83
N ILE A 133 8.46 7.56 -8.90
CA ILE A 133 8.70 8.74 -8.06
C ILE A 133 10.12 9.25 -8.30
N GLU A 134 10.22 10.53 -8.69
CA GLU A 134 11.49 11.20 -8.96
C GLU A 134 12.38 11.31 -7.70
N GLY A 135 13.70 11.33 -7.92
CA GLY A 135 14.69 11.51 -6.85
C GLY A 135 15.05 10.24 -6.07
N PHE A 136 14.38 9.11 -6.35
CA PHE A 136 14.74 7.81 -5.78
C PHE A 136 15.70 7.03 -6.68
N SER A 137 16.47 6.14 -6.08
CA SER A 137 17.37 5.24 -6.80
C SER A 137 17.56 3.93 -6.06
N ILE A 138 17.49 2.82 -6.78
CA ILE A 138 17.80 1.48 -6.26
C ILE A 138 19.31 1.28 -6.35
N ASN A 139 19.98 1.06 -5.22
CA ASN A 139 21.37 0.64 -5.24
C ASN A 139 21.41 -0.87 -5.51
N THR A 140 21.58 -1.26 -6.77
CA THR A 140 22.02 -2.63 -7.08
C THR A 140 23.41 -2.81 -6.49
N ARG A 141 23.53 -3.64 -5.45
CA ARG A 141 24.82 -4.14 -4.97
C ARG A 141 25.42 -5.15 -5.93
#